data_AF-A0A7W1ASN1-F1
#
_entry.id   AF-A0A7W1ASN1-F1
#
_cell.length_a   1.000
_cell.length_b   1.000
_cell.length_c   1.000
_cell.angle_alpha   90.00
_cell.angle_beta   90.00
_cell.angle_gamma   90.00
#
_symmetry.space_group_name_H-M   'P 1'
#
loop_
_entity.id
_entity.type
_entity.pdbx_description
1 polymer ?
#
loop_
_entity_poly.entity_id
_entity_poly.type
_entity_poly.pdbx_seq_one_letter_code
_entity_poly.pdbx_strand_id
1 'polypeptide(L)'
;MNVYRAGNASWYGPGLYGNKLGCGGTLTPGTVGVANKRLPCGTKVTFRYRGRSVTAPVVDRGPYVGGREWDLTAALKARLGFPSTGTVWATR
;
A
#
# COMPACT_ATOMS: atom_id res chain seq x y z
N MET A 1 -6.74 -16.96 -13.00
CA MET A 1 -5.66 -17.15 -11.99
C MET A 1 -5.09 -15.78 -11.66
N ASN A 2 -5.12 -15.36 -10.39
CA ASN A 2 -4.45 -14.11 -10.01
C ASN A 2 -2.94 -14.33 -10.02
N VAL A 3 -2.23 -13.57 -10.85
CA VAL A 3 -0.77 -13.61 -10.91
C VAL A 3 -0.21 -12.69 -9.84
N TYR A 4 0.55 -13.25 -8.90
CA TYR A 4 1.26 -12.49 -7.89
C TYR A 4 2.69 -12.18 -8.33
N ARG A 5 3.13 -10.95 -8.10
CA ARG A 5 4.52 -10.52 -8.32
C ARG A 5 5.10 -10.01 -7.01
N ALA A 6 6.35 -10.36 -6.76
CA ALA A 6 7.11 -9.83 -5.65
C ALA A 6 7.45 -8.35 -5.92
N GLY A 7 7.20 -7.50 -4.92
CA GLY A 7 7.50 -6.07 -4.99
C GLY A 7 7.99 -5.57 -3.64
N ASN A 8 8.97 -4.68 -3.67
CA ASN A 8 9.47 -4.03 -2.45
C ASN A 8 8.44 -3.02 -1.93
N ALA A 9 8.17 -3.11 -0.65
CA ALA A 9 7.19 -2.30 0.05
C ALA A 9 7.79 -1.57 1.25
N SER A 10 7.22 -0.42 1.57
CA SER A 10 7.33 0.27 2.85
C SER A 10 5.94 0.57 3.42
N TRP A 11 5.88 1.42 4.44
CA TRP A 11 4.62 1.96 4.92
C TRP A 11 4.74 3.42 5.37
N TYR A 12 3.58 4.09 5.45
CA TYR A 12 3.45 5.47 5.91
C TYR A 12 2.21 5.63 6.82
N GLY A 13 2.22 6.63 7.71
CA GLY A 13 1.18 6.75 8.74
C GLY A 13 1.33 7.93 9.70
N PRO A 14 1.40 7.73 11.05
CA PRO A 14 1.11 8.74 12.09
C PRO A 14 1.62 10.17 11.93
N GLY A 15 2.78 10.40 11.31
CA GLY A 15 3.29 11.75 11.03
C GLY A 15 2.66 12.45 9.80
N LEU A 16 1.80 11.76 9.06
CA LEU A 16 1.14 12.23 7.83
C LEU A 16 -0.39 12.23 7.94
N TYR A 17 -0.95 11.81 9.07
CA TYR A 17 -2.40 11.85 9.27
C TYR A 17 -2.91 13.29 9.18
N GLY A 18 -4.05 13.48 8.51
CA GLY A 18 -4.60 14.80 8.18
C GLY A 18 -4.16 15.33 6.81
N ASN A 19 -3.11 14.79 6.21
CA ASN A 19 -2.67 15.20 4.88
C ASN A 19 -3.62 14.69 3.79
N LYS A 20 -3.70 15.46 2.69
CA LYS A 20 -4.40 15.04 1.47
C LYS A 20 -3.63 13.91 0.79
N LEU A 21 -4.38 12.93 0.31
CA LEU A 21 -3.84 11.83 -0.48
C LEU A 21 -3.84 12.21 -1.97
N GLY A 22 -2.91 11.66 -2.74
CA GLY A 22 -2.77 11.91 -4.18
C GLY A 22 -3.92 11.38 -5.04
N CYS A 23 -4.81 10.52 -4.50
CA CYS A 23 -6.06 10.11 -5.16
C CYS A 23 -7.30 10.80 -4.60
N GLY A 24 -7.13 11.85 -3.79
CA GLY A 24 -8.21 12.51 -3.08
C GLY A 24 -8.51 11.90 -1.71
N GLY A 25 -9.28 12.64 -0.91
CA GLY A 25 -9.51 12.30 0.50
C GLY A 25 -8.36 12.73 1.42
N THR A 26 -8.44 12.29 2.67
CA THR A 26 -7.50 12.64 3.74
C THR A 26 -6.99 11.35 4.38
N LEU A 27 -5.68 11.26 4.64
CA LEU A 27 -5.10 10.14 5.36
C LEU A 27 -5.56 10.17 6.83
N THR A 28 -6.19 9.10 7.28
CA THR A 28 -6.63 8.90 8.67
C THR A 28 -6.03 7.59 9.23
N PRO A 29 -6.02 7.40 10.57
CA PRO A 29 -5.59 6.13 11.16
C PRO A 29 -6.32 4.90 10.63
N GLY A 30 -7.57 5.06 10.18
CA GLY A 30 -8.40 4.00 9.61
C GLY A 30 -8.28 3.81 8.10
N THR A 31 -7.50 4.65 7.40
CA THR A 31 -7.40 4.59 5.94
C THR A 31 -6.69 3.32 5.49
N VAL A 32 -7.41 2.43 4.81
CA VAL A 32 -6.87 1.20 4.23
C VAL A 32 -6.61 1.44 2.75
N GLY A 33 -5.35 1.48 2.36
CA GLY A 33 -4.96 1.73 0.97
C GLY A 33 -3.47 1.57 0.75
N VAL A 34 -3.06 1.80 -0.49
CA VAL A 34 -1.65 1.76 -0.90
C VAL A 34 -1.31 2.95 -1.80
N ALA A 35 -0.08 3.43 -1.70
CA ALA A 35 0.49 4.37 -2.66
C ALA A 35 1.12 3.61 -3.84
N ASN A 36 0.83 4.06 -5.07
CA ASN A 36 1.48 3.56 -6.28
C ASN A 36 1.72 4.68 -7.30
N LYS A 37 2.85 4.60 -8.02
CA LYS A 37 3.30 5.61 -9.00
C LYS A 37 2.39 5.73 -10.22
N ARG A 38 1.77 4.64 -10.67
CA ARG A 38 1.19 4.56 -12.02
C ARG A 38 -0.22 4.00 -12.07
N LEU A 39 -0.57 3.08 -11.18
CA LEU A 39 -1.89 2.47 -11.20
C LEU A 39 -2.99 3.53 -11.03
N PRO A 40 -4.13 3.42 -11.74
CA PRO A 40 -5.27 4.30 -11.52
C PRO A 40 -5.70 4.31 -10.06
N CYS A 41 -6.15 5.47 -9.58
CA CYS A 41 -6.75 5.58 -8.25
C CYS A 41 -7.96 4.65 -8.13
N GLY A 42 -8.11 4.00 -6.97
CA GLY A 42 -9.17 3.02 -6.73
C GLY A 42 -8.87 1.61 -7.26
N THR A 43 -7.80 1.41 -8.04
CA THR A 43 -7.37 0.07 -8.47
C THR A 43 -7.21 -0.84 -7.25
N LYS A 44 -7.91 -1.97 -7.23
CA LYS A 44 -7.82 -2.94 -6.14
C LYS A 44 -6.62 -3.85 -6.35
N VAL A 45 -5.72 -3.89 -5.37
CA VAL A 45 -4.54 -4.75 -5.36
C VAL A 45 -4.64 -5.70 -4.17
N THR A 46 -4.49 -7.00 -4.41
CA THR A 46 -4.40 -7.99 -3.34
C THR A 46 -2.95 -8.19 -2.96
N PHE A 47 -2.62 -7.89 -1.71
CA PHE A 47 -1.32 -8.12 -1.11
C PHE A 47 -1.29 -9.47 -0.39
N ARG A 48 -0.11 -10.10 -0.37
CA ARG A 48 0.19 -11.32 0.39
C ARG A 48 1.51 -11.19 1.11
N TYR A 49 1.52 -11.58 2.38
CA TYR A 49 2.71 -11.62 3.22
C TYR A 49 2.53 -12.69 4.31
N ARG A 50 3.47 -13.64 4.42
CA ARG A 50 3.49 -14.70 5.46
C ARG A 50 2.12 -15.35 5.72
N GLY A 51 1.46 -15.82 4.65
CA GLY A 51 0.18 -16.52 4.74
C GLY A 51 -1.06 -15.62 4.91
N ARG A 52 -0.89 -14.30 5.12
CA ARG A 52 -1.99 -13.34 5.17
C ARG A 52 -2.22 -12.70 3.81
N SER A 53 -3.47 -12.38 3.50
CA SER A 53 -3.83 -11.67 2.27
C SER A 53 -4.86 -10.57 2.52
N VAL A 54 -4.65 -9.39 1.95
CA VAL A 54 -5.52 -8.23 2.10
C VAL A 54 -5.65 -7.51 0.77
N THR A 55 -6.88 -7.23 0.34
CA THR A 55 -7.13 -6.40 -0.84
C THR A 55 -7.34 -4.95 -0.41
N ALA A 56 -6.63 -4.02 -1.05
CA ALA A 56 -6.74 -2.59 -0.77
C ALA A 56 -6.71 -1.77 -2.06
N PRO A 57 -7.41 -0.62 -2.09
CA PRO A 57 -7.36 0.27 -3.24
C PRO A 57 -6.07 1.09 -3.26
N VAL A 58 -5.66 1.52 -4.46
CA VAL A 58 -4.69 2.60 -4.63
C VAL A 58 -5.34 3.90 -4.19
N VAL A 59 -4.79 4.53 -3.15
CA VAL A 59 -5.32 5.77 -2.56
C VAL A 59 -4.33 6.92 -2.64
N ASP A 60 -3.08 6.68 -3.06
CA ASP A 60 -2.04 7.70 -3.02
C ASP A 60 -0.97 7.50 -4.10
N ARG A 61 -0.06 8.48 -4.22
CA ARG A 61 1.04 8.49 -5.19
C ARG A 61 2.40 8.31 -4.53
N GLY A 62 3.33 7.72 -5.28
CA GLY A 62 4.65 7.31 -4.80
C GLY A 62 4.75 5.78 -4.69
N PRO A 63 5.73 5.24 -3.93
CA PRO A 63 6.80 5.97 -3.22
C PRO A 63 7.88 6.45 -4.20
N TYR A 64 8.30 7.72 -4.15
CA TYR A 64 9.30 8.27 -5.08
C TYR A 64 10.75 7.87 -4.75
N VAL A 65 10.96 7.19 -3.62
CA VAL A 65 12.24 6.57 -3.27
C VAL A 65 12.54 5.41 -4.23
N GLY A 66 13.79 5.30 -4.66
CA GLY A 66 14.26 4.22 -5.53
C GLY A 66 14.05 2.84 -4.91
N GLY A 67 13.75 1.85 -5.75
CA GLY A 67 13.67 0.44 -5.33
C GLY A 67 12.40 0.02 -4.58
N ARG A 68 11.40 0.90 -4.40
CA ARG A 68 10.09 0.57 -3.80
C ARG A 68 8.95 0.69 -4.82
N GLU A 69 8.10 -0.33 -4.87
CA GLU A 69 6.91 -0.39 -5.73
C GLU A 69 5.64 0.00 -4.95
N TRP A 70 5.61 -0.29 -3.64
CA TRP A 70 4.43 -0.11 -2.80
C TRP A 70 4.74 0.66 -1.53
N ASP A 71 3.81 1.52 -1.11
CA ASP A 71 3.83 2.11 0.23
C ASP A 71 2.48 1.86 0.89
N LEU A 72 2.44 0.99 1.90
CA LEU A 72 1.19 0.61 2.56
C LEU A 72 0.78 1.70 3.55
N THR A 73 -0.51 2.01 3.65
CA THR A 73 -0.97 2.80 4.81
C THR A 73 -0.75 1.99 6.10
N ALA A 74 -0.61 2.67 7.23
CA ALA A 74 -0.47 2.03 8.54
C ALA A 74 -1.57 0.97 8.82
N ALA A 75 -2.83 1.25 8.43
CA ALA A 75 -3.93 0.31 8.59
C ALA A 75 -3.77 -0.93 7.69
N LEU A 76 -3.35 -0.77 6.42
CA LEU A 76 -3.09 -1.89 5.53
C LEU A 76 -1.92 -2.74 6.02
N LYS A 77 -0.81 -2.10 6.43
CA LYS A 77 0.33 -2.74 7.06
C LYS A 77 -0.10 -3.61 8.25
N ALA A 78 -0.88 -3.05 9.16
CA ALA A 78 -1.34 -3.75 10.36
C ALA A 78 -2.20 -4.98 10.02
N ARG A 79 -3.16 -4.83 9.11
CA ARG A 79 -4.01 -5.94 8.64
C ARG A 79 -3.20 -7.05 7.97
N LEU A 80 -2.21 -6.67 7.16
CA LEU A 80 -1.36 -7.62 6.46
C LEU A 80 -0.31 -8.28 7.38
N GLY A 81 -0.01 -7.68 8.53
CA GLY A 81 1.09 -8.11 9.42
C GLY A 81 2.48 -7.79 8.87
N PHE A 82 2.60 -6.73 8.07
CA PHE A 82 3.86 -6.31 7.46
C PHE A 82 4.70 -5.48 8.47
N PRO A 83 6.02 -5.70 8.60
CA PRO A 83 6.80 -5.10 9.70
C PRO A 83 7.20 -3.64 9.46
N SER A 84 7.95 -3.35 8.41
CA SER A 84 8.42 -1.98 8.11
C SER A 84 8.79 -1.83 6.64
N THR A 85 9.80 -2.55 6.19
CA THR A 85 10.23 -2.61 4.79
C THR A 85 10.55 -4.05 4.43
N GLY A 86 10.42 -4.39 3.15
CA GLY A 86 10.66 -5.75 2.67
C GLY A 86 9.80 -6.07 1.47
N THR A 87 9.70 -7.36 1.15
CA THR A 87 8.99 -7.83 -0.03
C THR A 87 7.57 -8.29 0.33
N VAL A 88 6.60 -7.84 -0.46
CA VAL A 88 5.23 -8.37 -0.48
C VAL A 88 4.93 -8.95 -1.85
N TRP A 89 3.97 -9.86 -1.91
CA TRP A 89 3.40 -10.33 -3.17
C TRP A 89 2.14 -9.54 -3.48
N ALA A 90 2.02 -8.97 -4.68
CA ALA A 90 0.88 -8.16 -5.09
C ALA A 90 0.28 -8.69 -6.40
N THR A 91 -1.04 -8.61 -6.56
CA THR A 91 -1.70 -8.87 -7.84
C THR A 91 -1.38 -7.75 -8.82
N ARG A 92 -1.07 -8.12 -10.07
CA ARG A 92 -1.05 -7.19 -11.19
C ARG A 92 -2.34 -7.28 -11.98
#